data_AF-A0A066TXB1-F1
#
_entry.id   AF-A0A066TXB1-F1
#
_cell.length_a   1.000
_cell.length_b   1.000
_cell.length_c   1.000
_cell.angle_alpha   90.00
_cell.angle_beta   90.00
_cell.angle_gamma   90.00
#
_symmetry.space_group_name_H-M   'P 1'
#
loop_
_entity.id
_entity.type
_entity.pdbx_description
1 polymer ?
#
loop_
_entity_poly.entity_id
_entity_poly.type
_entity_poly.pdbx_seq_one_letter_code
_entity_poly.pdbx_strand_id
1 'polypeptide(L)'
;MGSKPKAVLLMLLATLGILAGGGTAHADGAPGGADIQVAQTLGARELTVIIRRVDTTPSPLRVDVVTHQGSAPGTLHLAVAADGVPSSRADVVLGATPGVYAGNLQVGKPGPWVLSLSDGAGPPATIPFIVPARVVPPWEKATYGGFVAAGAFLLIALIVGAWARRTAYALIPGAGVVAAIAVAVTGALLSASTPPPPAPGSQLDPTFDNVTDPYANARLSTVDYSRPPVNLAVEAGRGELELRLTDGATGRPVDDLLVHDNALVHLVLVSPSGRLSHLHPVRVGPGGYRVRLADPEAGTYAVAAELARRGGGVQLVRSTVDVHGTAAPAPEPPGPGPRTVDGTPVELTVTPGTPATVTARFPAQDLQPWLGMLGHLIITGPFTGAAGEGAAKAPTWAHVHAMVPPVAGQLDRPDETVAAYGPDVSFTYTFAEPGRYRIWLQAERGYHVLTVPAVVDIPATGAGR
;
A
#
# COMPACT_ATOMS: atom_id res chain seq x y z
N MET A 1 -1.58 60.19 7.62
CA MET A 1 -2.27 59.03 8.25
C MET A 1 -3.32 58.55 7.25
N GLY A 2 -3.45 57.31 6.80
CA GLY A 2 -2.69 56.08 6.98
C GLY A 2 -3.14 55.08 5.90
N SER A 3 -2.19 54.46 5.21
CA SER A 3 -2.44 53.36 4.25
C SER A 3 -1.57 52.12 4.54
N LYS A 4 -0.67 52.21 5.53
CA LYS A 4 0.24 51.13 5.92
C LYS A 4 -0.40 49.90 6.60
N PRO A 5 -1.54 49.96 7.34
CA PRO A 5 -2.02 48.77 8.05
C PRO A 5 -2.64 47.71 7.12
N LYS A 6 -3.18 48.10 5.96
CA LYS A 6 -3.80 47.18 5.00
C LYS A 6 -2.76 46.35 4.23
N ALA A 7 -1.63 46.94 3.89
CA ALA A 7 -0.54 46.24 3.21
C ALA A 7 0.12 45.20 4.13
N VAL A 8 0.30 45.53 5.42
CA VAL A 8 0.84 44.58 6.41
C VAL A 8 -0.14 43.44 6.67
N LEU A 9 -1.44 43.72 6.77
CA LEU A 9 -2.48 42.69 6.96
C LEU A 9 -2.61 41.76 5.74
N LEU A 10 -2.53 42.29 4.51
CA LEU A 10 -2.51 41.48 3.30
C LEU A 10 -1.23 40.64 3.20
N MET A 11 -0.08 41.19 3.60
CA MET A 11 1.17 40.43 3.63
C MET A 11 1.09 39.29 4.65
N LEU A 12 0.50 39.55 5.84
CA LEU A 12 0.29 38.55 6.90
C LEU A 12 -0.71 37.46 6.48
N LEU A 13 -1.80 37.82 5.80
CA LEU A 13 -2.78 36.87 5.26
C LEU A 13 -2.22 36.07 4.08
N ALA A 14 -1.36 36.68 3.25
CA ALA A 14 -0.65 35.96 2.19
C ALA A 14 0.40 35.00 2.76
N THR A 15 1.11 35.38 3.85
CA THR A 15 2.01 34.45 4.54
C THR A 15 1.26 33.34 5.26
N LEU A 16 0.11 33.63 5.87
CA LEU A 16 -0.77 32.60 6.46
C LEU A 16 -1.36 31.66 5.39
N GLY A 17 -1.71 32.19 4.21
CA GLY A 17 -2.22 31.41 3.09
C GLY A 17 -1.17 30.51 2.45
N ILE A 18 0.09 30.95 2.40
CA ILE A 18 1.23 30.12 1.93
C ILE A 18 1.61 29.06 2.97
N LEU A 19 1.43 29.34 4.27
CA LEU A 19 1.61 28.34 5.36
C LEU A 19 0.45 27.33 5.45
N ALA A 20 -0.71 27.62 4.86
CA ALA A 20 -1.90 26.76 4.90
C ALA A 20 -2.07 25.86 3.66
N GLY A 21 -1.17 25.94 2.67
CA GLY A 21 -1.37 25.36 1.35
C GLY A 21 -0.21 24.52 0.87
N GLY A 22 -0.05 23.34 1.47
CA GLY A 22 0.84 22.30 0.94
C GLY A 22 0.31 20.95 1.37
N GLY A 23 -0.67 20.41 0.63
CA GLY A 23 -0.99 18.99 0.76
C GLY A 23 0.28 18.21 0.48
N THR A 24 0.76 17.47 1.47
CA THR A 24 1.87 16.55 1.27
C THR A 24 1.39 15.51 0.27
N ALA A 25 2.00 15.47 -0.91
CA ALA A 25 1.86 14.33 -1.79
C ALA A 25 2.51 13.15 -1.08
N HIS A 26 1.70 12.20 -0.60
CA HIS A 26 2.22 10.95 -0.07
C HIS A 26 2.71 10.15 -1.27
N ALA A 27 4.01 9.89 -1.32
CA ALA A 27 4.58 8.90 -2.23
C ALA A 27 4.02 7.52 -1.87
N ASP A 28 3.89 6.64 -2.87
CA ASP A 28 3.38 5.28 -2.70
C ASP A 28 4.19 4.50 -1.63
N GLY A 29 3.46 3.91 -0.70
CA GLY A 29 3.99 3.13 0.42
C GLY A 29 3.20 3.39 1.71
N ALA A 30 3.02 2.35 2.53
CA ALA A 30 2.41 2.48 3.85
C ALA A 30 3.19 3.53 4.67
N PRO A 31 2.52 4.50 5.32
CA PRO A 31 3.18 5.41 6.25
C PRO A 31 3.96 4.58 7.29
N GLY A 32 5.21 4.97 7.59
CA GLY A 32 5.96 4.32 8.65
C GLY A 32 5.17 4.39 9.96
N GLY A 33 4.83 3.22 10.54
CA GLY A 33 3.99 3.14 11.73
C GLY A 33 2.47 3.13 11.45
N ALA A 34 2.03 2.59 10.31
CA ALA A 34 0.65 2.14 10.11
C ALA A 34 0.62 0.61 10.01
N ASP A 35 -0.59 0.03 10.05
CA ASP A 35 -0.78 -1.39 9.73
C ASP A 35 -0.34 -1.67 8.28
N ILE A 36 0.32 -2.82 8.06
CA ILE A 36 0.69 -3.27 6.71
C ILE A 36 -0.32 -4.33 6.31
N GLN A 37 -1.05 -4.08 5.23
CA GLN A 37 -2.03 -5.01 4.67
C GLN A 37 -1.50 -5.55 3.34
N VAL A 38 -1.45 -6.88 3.19
CA VAL A 38 -0.94 -7.54 1.99
C VAL A 38 -1.87 -8.68 1.58
N ALA A 39 -2.56 -8.53 0.46
CA ALA A 39 -3.33 -9.57 -0.17
C ALA A 39 -2.41 -10.64 -0.79
N GLN A 40 -2.83 -11.89 -0.67
CA GLN A 40 -2.11 -13.07 -1.11
C GLN A 40 -3.07 -14.15 -1.60
N THR A 41 -2.87 -14.59 -2.84
CA THR A 41 -3.43 -15.82 -3.38
C THR A 41 -2.54 -16.99 -2.98
N LEU A 42 -2.75 -17.54 -1.79
CA LEU A 42 -1.98 -18.68 -1.26
C LEU A 42 -2.77 -19.98 -1.45
N GLY A 43 -2.32 -20.79 -2.40
CA GLY A 43 -3.05 -22.01 -2.77
C GLY A 43 -4.44 -21.64 -3.32
N ALA A 44 -5.50 -22.25 -2.80
CA ALA A 44 -6.88 -21.96 -3.20
C ALA A 44 -7.53 -20.81 -2.39
N ARG A 45 -6.75 -20.04 -1.63
CA ARG A 45 -7.26 -19.01 -0.72
C ARG A 45 -6.88 -17.62 -1.22
N GLU A 46 -7.84 -16.72 -1.23
CA GLU A 46 -7.58 -15.28 -1.27
C GLU A 46 -7.56 -14.76 0.17
N LEU A 47 -6.40 -14.31 0.61
CA LEU A 47 -6.14 -13.87 1.98
C LEU A 47 -5.73 -12.41 1.99
N THR A 48 -6.11 -11.67 3.03
CA THR A 48 -5.47 -10.39 3.38
C THR A 48 -4.70 -10.56 4.67
N VAL A 49 -3.37 -10.42 4.60
CA VAL A 49 -2.49 -10.51 5.76
C VAL A 49 -2.25 -9.11 6.31
N ILE A 50 -2.70 -8.87 7.54
CA ILE A 50 -2.55 -7.58 8.23
C ILE A 50 -1.51 -7.74 9.33
N ILE A 51 -0.34 -7.14 9.11
CA ILE A 51 0.71 -7.01 10.12
C ILE A 51 0.39 -5.74 10.91
N ARG A 52 -0.10 -5.92 12.14
CA ARG A 52 -0.49 -4.81 13.00
C ARG A 52 0.73 -4.01 13.45
N ARG A 53 0.55 -2.70 13.59
CA ARG A 53 1.60 -1.76 13.99
C ARG A 53 2.31 -2.18 15.28
N VAL A 54 3.64 -1.96 15.29
CA VAL A 54 4.49 -2.12 16.47
C VAL A 54 5.16 -0.79 16.78
N ASP A 55 4.85 -0.23 17.95
CA ASP A 55 5.35 1.10 18.38
C ASP A 55 6.61 1.04 19.26
N THR A 56 6.90 -0.12 19.85
CA THR A 56 8.08 -0.32 20.72
C THR A 56 8.66 -1.71 20.50
N THR A 57 9.94 -1.90 20.80
CA THR A 57 10.59 -3.22 20.76
C THR A 57 11.37 -3.47 22.06
N PRO A 58 11.42 -4.72 22.56
CA PRO A 58 10.71 -5.91 22.07
C PRO A 58 9.19 -5.80 22.30
N SER A 59 8.38 -6.34 21.37
CA SER A 59 6.91 -6.28 21.46
C SER A 59 6.26 -7.49 20.80
N PRO A 60 5.07 -7.91 21.28
CA PRO A 60 4.22 -8.79 20.50
C PRO A 60 3.94 -8.18 19.11
N LEU A 61 3.96 -9.04 18.10
CA LEU A 61 3.53 -8.73 16.75
C LEU A 61 2.22 -9.48 16.50
N ARG A 62 1.12 -8.75 16.37
CA ARG A 62 -0.17 -9.31 15.99
C ARG A 62 -0.24 -9.39 14.46
N VAL A 63 -0.54 -10.57 13.95
CA VAL A 63 -0.82 -10.78 12.53
C VAL A 63 -2.24 -11.29 12.40
N ASP A 64 -3.09 -10.51 11.75
CA ASP A 64 -4.43 -10.93 11.39
C ASP A 64 -4.42 -11.45 9.94
N VAL A 65 -5.19 -12.50 9.67
CA VAL A 65 -5.39 -13.12 8.37
C VAL A 65 -6.88 -13.08 8.09
N VAL A 66 -7.26 -12.22 7.16
CA VAL A 66 -8.64 -12.16 6.66
C VAL A 66 -8.82 -13.20 5.58
N THR A 67 -9.90 -13.97 5.68
CA THR A 67 -10.28 -14.99 4.71
C THR A 67 -11.56 -14.57 4.02
N HIS A 68 -11.61 -14.80 2.71
CA HIS A 68 -12.77 -14.48 1.89
C HIS A 68 -13.61 -15.73 1.62
N GLN A 69 -14.87 -15.54 1.22
CA GLN A 69 -15.75 -16.63 0.78
C GLN A 69 -15.07 -17.50 -0.30
N GLY A 70 -15.14 -18.82 -0.13
CA GLY A 70 -14.45 -19.79 -0.97
C GLY A 70 -13.07 -20.20 -0.46
N SER A 71 -12.50 -19.49 0.53
CA SER A 71 -11.24 -19.90 1.16
C SER A 71 -11.41 -21.20 1.95
N ALA A 72 -10.56 -22.19 1.66
CA ALA A 72 -10.57 -23.46 2.37
C ALA A 72 -10.11 -23.28 3.84
N PRO A 73 -10.73 -23.96 4.82
CA PRO A 73 -10.21 -23.99 6.19
C PRO A 73 -8.82 -24.66 6.24
N GLY A 74 -8.10 -24.48 7.33
CA GLY A 74 -6.78 -25.10 7.52
C GLY A 74 -5.91 -24.33 8.49
N THR A 75 -4.68 -24.81 8.71
CA THR A 75 -3.71 -24.11 9.56
C THR A 75 -2.68 -23.42 8.69
N LEU A 76 -2.40 -22.15 8.99
CA LEU A 76 -1.24 -21.43 8.46
C LEU A 76 -0.15 -21.38 9.53
N HIS A 77 1.04 -21.80 9.14
CA HIS A 77 2.25 -21.68 9.96
C HIS A 77 2.93 -20.36 9.66
N LEU A 78 2.94 -19.48 10.65
CA LEU A 78 3.60 -18.18 10.57
C LEU A 78 4.98 -18.26 11.23
N ALA A 79 5.95 -17.56 10.66
CA ALA A 79 7.21 -17.29 11.33
C ALA A 79 7.72 -15.89 10.98
N VAL A 80 8.43 -15.27 11.92
CA VAL A 80 9.15 -14.02 11.65
C VAL A 80 10.63 -14.22 11.80
N ALA A 81 11.38 -13.65 10.85
CA ALA A 81 12.82 -13.71 10.80
C ALA A 81 13.41 -12.30 10.66
N ALA A 82 14.53 -12.08 11.35
CA ALA A 82 15.42 -10.94 11.13
C ALA A 82 16.77 -11.50 10.67
N ASP A 83 17.40 -10.84 9.69
CA ASP A 83 18.69 -11.27 9.11
C ASP A 83 18.71 -12.74 8.65
N GLY A 84 17.57 -13.24 8.17
CA GLY A 84 17.40 -14.63 7.74
C GLY A 84 17.26 -15.66 8.86
N VAL A 85 17.26 -15.25 10.13
CA VAL A 85 17.12 -16.13 11.29
C VAL A 85 15.69 -16.04 11.87
N PRO A 86 14.88 -17.11 11.79
CA PRO A 86 13.57 -17.15 12.43
C PRO A 86 13.69 -17.07 13.95
N SER A 87 12.95 -16.17 14.59
CA SER A 87 12.99 -15.95 16.04
C SER A 87 11.65 -16.19 16.75
N SER A 88 10.54 -16.17 16.02
CA SER A 88 9.21 -16.45 16.57
C SER A 88 8.34 -17.18 15.54
N ARG A 89 7.44 -18.05 16.02
CA ARG A 89 6.51 -18.85 15.23
C ARG A 89 5.13 -18.88 15.88
N ALA A 90 4.09 -18.97 15.08
CA ALA A 90 2.71 -19.07 15.53
C ALA A 90 1.87 -19.81 14.49
N ASP A 91 0.88 -20.56 14.95
CA ASP A 91 -0.11 -21.19 14.06
C ASP A 91 -1.40 -20.37 14.06
N VAL A 92 -1.98 -20.17 12.89
CA VAL A 92 -3.28 -19.53 12.71
C VAL A 92 -4.24 -20.55 12.13
N VAL A 93 -5.26 -20.93 12.91
CA VAL A 93 -6.27 -21.89 12.49
C VAL A 93 -7.41 -21.14 11.80
N LEU A 94 -7.49 -21.29 10.48
CA LEU A 94 -8.55 -20.74 9.63
C LEU A 94 -9.78 -21.67 9.67
N GLY A 95 -10.91 -21.10 10.06
CA GLY A 95 -12.22 -21.76 10.02
C GLY A 95 -12.84 -21.76 8.63
N ALA A 96 -14.01 -22.39 8.50
CA ALA A 96 -14.76 -22.45 7.25
C ALA A 96 -15.59 -21.17 6.99
N THR A 97 -15.80 -20.33 8.01
CA THR A 97 -16.51 -19.06 7.89
C THR A 97 -15.51 -17.96 7.51
N PRO A 98 -15.78 -17.18 6.45
CA PRO A 98 -14.96 -16.01 6.12
C PRO A 98 -14.86 -15.02 7.27
N GLY A 99 -13.76 -14.28 7.33
CA GLY A 99 -13.49 -13.31 8.38
C GLY A 99 -12.06 -13.37 8.90
N VAL A 100 -11.85 -12.75 10.07
CA VAL A 100 -10.51 -12.49 10.62
C VAL A 100 -10.07 -13.57 11.59
N TYR A 101 -8.92 -14.15 11.31
CA TYR A 101 -8.19 -15.07 12.17
C TYR A 101 -6.86 -14.46 12.55
N ALA A 102 -6.20 -14.93 13.60
CA ALA A 102 -4.99 -14.24 14.00
C ALA A 102 -3.97 -15.07 14.76
N GLY A 103 -2.73 -14.65 14.62
CA GLY A 103 -1.56 -15.19 15.28
C GLY A 103 -0.79 -14.11 16.03
N ASN A 104 -0.13 -14.51 17.11
CA ASN A 104 0.73 -13.63 17.89
C ASN A 104 2.17 -14.12 17.78
N LEU A 105 3.04 -13.26 17.28
CA LEU A 105 4.48 -13.47 17.13
C LEU A 105 5.22 -12.49 18.03
N GLN A 106 6.55 -12.51 18.01
CA GLN A 106 7.40 -11.60 18.78
C GLN A 106 8.46 -11.00 17.86
N VAL A 107 8.65 -9.68 17.95
CA VAL A 107 9.76 -8.97 17.31
C VAL A 107 10.65 -8.34 18.37
N GLY A 108 11.96 -8.59 18.27
CA GLY A 108 12.93 -8.25 19.31
C GLY A 108 13.68 -6.94 19.10
N LYS A 109 13.67 -6.40 17.88
CA LYS A 109 14.48 -5.23 17.49
C LYS A 109 13.84 -4.43 16.36
N PRO A 110 14.17 -3.12 16.24
CA PRO A 110 13.87 -2.35 15.05
C PRO A 110 14.63 -2.86 13.82
N GLY A 111 14.17 -2.47 12.63
CA GLY A 111 14.83 -2.78 11.36
C GLY A 111 14.01 -3.71 10.46
N PRO A 112 14.64 -4.32 9.44
CA PRO A 112 13.96 -5.19 8.50
C PRO A 112 13.64 -6.57 9.07
N TRP A 113 12.45 -7.05 8.75
CA TRP A 113 11.93 -8.35 9.10
C TRP A 113 11.25 -9.00 7.90
N VAL A 114 11.11 -10.31 7.95
CA VAL A 114 10.31 -11.07 6.98
C VAL A 114 9.30 -11.91 7.74
N LEU A 115 8.02 -11.74 7.40
CA LEU A 115 6.95 -12.65 7.80
C LEU A 115 6.85 -13.75 6.74
N SER A 116 6.91 -15.00 7.16
CA SER A 116 6.66 -16.17 6.31
C SER A 116 5.32 -16.81 6.66
N LEU A 117 4.56 -17.20 5.64
CA LEU A 117 3.29 -17.92 5.76
C LEU A 117 3.40 -19.23 4.98
N SER A 118 3.07 -20.36 5.61
CA SER A 118 3.05 -21.66 4.95
C SER A 118 1.77 -22.43 5.28
N ASP A 119 1.18 -23.05 4.27
CA ASP A 119 0.09 -24.02 4.41
C ASP A 119 0.56 -25.48 4.31
N GLY A 120 1.88 -25.69 4.27
CA GLY A 120 2.52 -27.00 4.12
C GLY A 120 2.55 -27.57 2.70
N ALA A 121 1.95 -26.91 1.71
CA ALA A 121 1.83 -27.44 0.34
C ALA A 121 3.00 -27.03 -0.60
N GLY A 122 3.91 -26.17 -0.14
CA GLY A 122 5.03 -25.68 -0.93
C GLY A 122 5.94 -24.73 -0.16
N PRO A 123 6.84 -24.02 -0.86
CA PRO A 123 7.68 -22.99 -0.25
C PRO A 123 6.85 -21.91 0.43
N PRO A 124 7.29 -21.38 1.58
CA PRO A 124 6.53 -20.36 2.29
C PRO A 124 6.41 -19.08 1.47
N ALA A 125 5.23 -18.48 1.49
CA ALA A 125 5.02 -17.10 1.07
C ALA A 125 5.75 -16.17 2.03
N THR A 126 6.29 -15.07 1.52
CA THR A 126 7.07 -14.11 2.32
C THR A 126 6.57 -12.69 2.12
N ILE A 127 6.52 -11.93 3.21
CA ILE A 127 6.17 -10.51 3.24
C ILE A 127 7.31 -9.79 3.97
N PRO A 128 8.14 -8.99 3.26
CA PRO A 128 9.10 -8.12 3.92
C PRO A 128 8.36 -6.96 4.61
N PHE A 129 8.76 -6.64 5.84
CA PHE A 129 8.21 -5.51 6.58
C PHE A 129 9.26 -4.88 7.50
N ILE A 130 9.04 -3.63 7.91
CA ILE A 130 9.97 -2.89 8.76
C ILE A 130 9.32 -2.66 10.12
N VAL A 131 10.07 -2.98 11.18
CA VAL A 131 9.73 -2.55 12.54
C VAL A 131 10.39 -1.20 12.79
N PRO A 132 9.62 -0.12 13.02
CA PRO A 132 10.18 1.21 13.16
C PRO A 132 11.09 1.31 14.39
N ALA A 133 12.18 2.07 14.28
CA ALA A 133 12.96 2.47 15.43
C ALA A 133 12.31 3.67 16.10
N ARG A 134 12.35 3.73 17.44
CA ARG A 134 11.97 4.94 18.16
C ARG A 134 13.09 5.97 18.02
N VAL A 135 12.91 6.90 17.09
CA VAL A 135 13.86 7.95 16.81
C VAL A 135 13.37 9.24 17.46
N VAL A 136 14.16 9.77 18.40
CA VAL A 136 13.89 11.09 18.98
C VAL A 136 14.32 12.16 17.96
N PRO A 137 13.41 12.98 17.43
CA PRO A 137 13.75 13.97 16.42
C PRO A 137 14.69 15.05 16.99
N PRO A 138 15.49 15.73 16.14
CA PRO A 138 16.46 16.72 16.60
C PRO A 138 15.85 17.86 17.42
N TRP A 139 14.64 18.32 17.05
CA TRP A 139 13.93 19.36 17.80
C TRP A 139 13.56 18.88 19.21
N GLU A 140 13.13 17.63 19.36
CA GLU A 140 12.74 17.05 20.66
C GLU A 140 13.97 16.89 21.55
N LYS A 141 15.11 16.44 20.98
CA LYS A 141 16.41 16.43 21.68
C LYS A 141 16.81 17.83 22.13
N ALA A 142 16.66 18.85 21.29
CA ALA A 142 16.98 20.23 21.62
C ALA A 142 16.05 20.81 22.70
N THR A 143 14.75 20.52 22.62
CA THR A 143 13.74 20.94 23.59
C THR A 143 14.00 20.34 24.96
N TYR A 144 14.01 19.01 25.07
CA TYR A 144 14.20 18.35 26.36
C TYR A 144 15.63 18.53 26.88
N GLY A 145 16.64 18.42 26.00
CA GLY A 145 18.03 18.67 26.37
C GLY A 145 18.26 20.09 26.87
N GLY A 146 17.66 21.09 26.23
CA GLY A 146 17.71 22.48 26.67
C GLY A 146 17.05 22.69 28.03
N PHE A 147 15.88 22.11 28.30
CA PHE A 147 15.26 22.19 29.61
C PHE A 147 16.08 21.50 30.72
N VAL A 148 16.62 20.31 30.43
CA VAL A 148 17.50 19.59 31.38
C VAL A 148 18.76 20.41 31.68
N ALA A 149 19.41 20.97 30.64
CA ALA A 149 20.57 21.83 30.80
C ALA A 149 20.25 23.11 31.58
N ALA A 150 19.10 23.74 31.33
CA ALA A 150 18.64 24.90 32.08
C ALA A 150 18.48 24.60 33.57
N GLY A 151 17.88 23.46 33.92
CA GLY A 151 17.79 22.98 35.30
C GLY A 151 19.15 22.77 35.95
N ALA A 152 20.08 22.12 35.24
CA ALA A 152 21.44 21.88 35.74
C ALA A 152 22.21 23.20 35.97
N PHE A 153 22.16 24.13 35.02
CA PHE A 153 22.77 25.46 35.15
C PHE A 153 22.14 26.27 36.29
N LEU A 154 20.83 26.13 36.51
CA LEU A 154 20.14 26.80 37.61
C LEU A 154 20.66 26.28 38.96
N LEU A 155 20.79 24.96 39.13
CA LEU A 155 21.35 24.36 40.34
C LEU A 155 22.79 24.83 40.59
N ILE A 156 23.62 24.85 39.54
CA ILE A 156 25.00 25.37 39.62
C ILE A 156 25.00 26.86 40.00
N ALA A 157 24.12 27.67 39.41
CA ALA A 157 24.01 29.09 39.73
C ALA A 157 23.62 29.33 41.18
N LEU A 158 22.71 28.53 41.75
CA LEU A 158 22.32 28.60 43.15
C LEU A 158 23.46 28.18 44.09
N ILE A 159 24.18 27.10 43.78
CA ILE A 159 25.33 26.64 44.57
C ILE A 159 26.45 27.71 44.55
N VAL A 160 26.83 28.17 43.37
CA VAL A 160 27.86 29.22 43.21
C VAL A 160 27.40 30.51 43.89
N GLY A 161 26.12 30.89 43.77
CA GLY A 161 25.55 32.06 44.42
C GLY A 161 25.56 31.99 45.94
N ALA A 162 25.37 30.80 46.52
CA ALA A 162 25.39 30.59 47.97
C ALA A 162 26.81 30.55 48.56
N TRP A 163 27.82 30.18 47.76
CA TRP A 163 29.19 29.92 48.26
C TRP A 163 30.23 30.96 47.80
N ALA A 164 29.99 31.65 46.69
CA ALA A 164 30.91 32.63 46.15
C ALA A 164 30.76 34.00 46.82
N ARG A 165 31.88 34.63 47.18
CA ARG A 165 31.91 35.98 47.75
C ARG A 165 31.61 37.09 46.72
N ARG A 166 31.50 36.77 45.43
CA ARG A 166 31.21 37.71 44.35
C ARG A 166 30.06 37.19 43.50
N THR A 167 28.99 37.97 43.41
CA THR A 167 27.78 37.70 42.62
C THR A 167 28.06 37.50 41.13
N ALA A 168 29.11 38.12 40.60
CA ALA A 168 29.53 37.97 39.20
C ALA A 168 29.78 36.51 38.78
N TYR A 169 30.21 35.63 39.70
CA TYR A 169 30.45 34.23 39.38
C TYR A 169 29.16 33.41 39.18
N ALA A 170 28.05 33.80 39.81
CA ALA A 170 26.74 33.18 39.60
C ALA A 170 26.09 33.59 38.26
N LEU A 171 26.54 34.70 37.65
CA LEU A 171 26.03 35.17 36.36
C LEU A 171 26.44 34.25 35.20
N ILE A 172 27.57 33.57 35.30
CA ILE A 172 28.05 32.64 34.26
C ILE A 172 27.08 31.45 34.08
N PRO A 173 26.77 30.65 35.12
CA PRO A 173 25.75 29.61 35.00
C PRO A 173 24.36 30.21 34.78
N GLY A 174 24.05 31.40 35.31
CA GLY A 174 22.80 32.11 35.01
C GLY A 174 22.60 32.41 33.51
N ALA A 175 23.65 32.83 32.80
CA ALA A 175 23.62 32.97 31.35
C ALA A 175 23.44 31.62 30.64
N GLY A 176 24.01 30.54 31.20
CA GLY A 176 23.78 29.16 30.76
C GLY A 176 22.30 28.75 30.83
N VAL A 177 21.57 29.15 31.88
CA VAL A 177 20.11 28.93 31.99
C VAL A 177 19.37 29.61 30.82
N VAL A 178 19.66 30.89 30.57
CA VAL A 178 19.00 31.66 29.51
C VAL A 178 19.27 31.06 28.14
N ALA A 179 20.53 30.70 27.85
CA ALA A 179 20.91 30.06 26.59
C ALA A 179 20.20 28.70 26.40
N ALA A 180 20.14 27.88 27.45
CA ALA A 180 19.52 26.57 27.41
C ALA A 180 17.98 26.65 27.24
N ILE A 181 17.32 27.61 27.90
CA ILE A 181 15.88 27.90 27.68
C ILE A 181 15.64 28.39 26.26
N ALA A 182 16.50 29.27 25.73
CA ALA A 182 16.37 29.76 24.35
C ALA A 182 16.43 28.59 23.36
N VAL A 183 17.41 27.69 23.49
CA VAL A 183 17.49 26.47 22.66
C VAL A 183 16.23 25.61 22.82
N ALA A 184 15.74 25.42 24.04
CA ALA A 184 14.58 24.58 24.29
C ALA A 184 13.30 25.11 23.61
N VAL A 185 13.05 26.41 23.80
CA VAL A 185 11.89 27.13 23.22
C VAL A 185 12.01 27.19 21.70
N THR A 186 13.20 27.47 21.16
CA THR A 186 13.42 27.45 19.71
C THR A 186 13.15 26.06 19.12
N GLY A 187 13.64 24.99 19.75
CA GLY A 187 13.32 23.62 19.32
C GLY A 187 11.82 23.35 19.31
N ALA A 188 11.11 23.77 20.37
CA ALA A 188 9.67 23.54 20.49
C ALA A 188 8.87 24.33 19.45
N LEU A 189 9.23 25.59 19.21
CA LEU A 189 8.58 26.44 18.21
C LEU A 189 8.81 25.95 16.78
N LEU A 190 9.98 25.37 16.49
CA LEU A 190 10.29 24.83 15.17
C LEU A 190 9.68 23.45 14.91
N SER A 191 9.19 22.74 15.94
CA SER A 191 8.64 21.38 15.81
C SER A 191 7.52 21.26 14.76
N ALA A 192 6.63 22.26 14.67
CA ALA A 192 5.54 22.28 13.69
C ALA A 192 6.03 22.47 12.23
N SER A 193 7.25 22.96 12.05
CA SER A 193 7.86 23.24 10.74
C SER A 193 8.94 22.23 10.33
N THR A 194 9.33 21.32 11.23
CA THR A 194 10.29 20.27 10.91
C THR A 194 9.60 19.13 10.17
N PRO A 195 10.09 18.72 8.99
CA PRO A 195 9.52 17.59 8.27
C PRO A 195 9.67 16.29 9.09
N PRO A 196 8.72 15.35 8.96
CA PRO A 196 8.85 14.03 9.56
C PRO A 196 10.11 13.33 9.04
N PRO A 197 10.66 12.35 9.78
CA PRO A 197 11.77 11.55 9.26
C PRO A 197 11.33 10.85 7.96
N PRO A 198 12.25 10.66 6.99
CA PRO A 198 11.93 9.94 5.78
C PRO A 198 11.38 8.53 6.07
N ALA A 199 10.36 8.10 5.35
CA ALA A 199 9.69 6.83 5.60
C ALA A 199 10.59 5.61 5.22
N PRO A 200 10.80 4.64 6.13
CA PRO A 200 11.47 3.38 5.80
C PRO A 200 10.75 2.61 4.70
N GLY A 201 11.50 2.01 3.78
CA GLY A 201 10.95 1.21 2.69
C GLY A 201 10.62 2.02 1.43
N SER A 202 9.91 3.15 1.52
CA SER A 202 9.58 3.98 0.36
C SER A 202 10.65 5.04 0.05
N GLN A 203 11.21 5.68 1.09
CA GLN A 203 12.21 6.76 0.95
C GLN A 203 13.61 6.33 1.44
N LEU A 204 13.66 5.47 2.46
CA LEU A 204 14.90 4.89 2.96
C LEU A 204 15.00 3.43 2.55
N ASP A 205 16.19 3.00 2.13
CA ASP A 205 16.49 1.59 1.95
C ASP A 205 16.67 0.95 3.34
N PRO A 206 15.76 0.09 3.79
CA PRO A 206 15.82 -0.48 5.13
C PRO A 206 16.90 -1.55 5.31
N THR A 207 17.59 -1.94 4.23
CA THR A 207 18.76 -2.82 4.28
C THR A 207 20.06 -2.05 4.57
N PHE A 208 20.00 -0.72 4.55
CA PHE A 208 21.05 0.15 5.07
C PHE A 208 20.75 0.54 6.52
N ASP A 209 21.77 0.79 7.33
CA ASP A 209 21.69 1.21 8.75
C ASP A 209 21.01 2.58 9.00
N ASN A 210 20.15 3.03 8.09
CA ASN A 210 19.41 4.30 8.17
C ASN A 210 18.10 4.20 8.97
N VAL A 211 17.59 2.99 9.25
CA VAL A 211 16.31 2.81 9.97
C VAL A 211 16.42 3.22 11.44
N THR A 212 17.61 3.05 12.05
CA THR A 212 17.85 3.36 13.47
C THR A 212 18.22 4.82 13.73
N ASP A 213 18.73 5.53 12.73
CA ASP A 213 18.98 6.98 12.79
C ASP A 213 18.75 7.64 11.41
N PRO A 214 17.48 7.88 11.04
CA PRO A 214 17.10 8.47 9.76
C PRO A 214 17.54 9.93 9.61
N TYR A 215 17.98 10.59 10.70
CA TYR A 215 18.47 11.97 10.69
C TYR A 215 19.99 12.05 10.49
N ALA A 216 20.76 11.06 10.94
CA ALA A 216 22.22 11.07 10.81
C ALA A 216 22.73 10.83 9.38
N ASN A 217 21.91 10.18 8.54
CA ASN A 217 22.32 9.74 7.21
C ASN A 217 21.32 10.20 6.14
N ALA A 218 21.24 11.52 5.89
CA ALA A 218 20.46 12.09 4.79
C ALA A 218 21.07 11.86 3.39
N ARG A 219 21.81 10.76 3.18
CA ARG A 219 21.94 10.20 1.85
C ARG A 219 20.60 9.53 1.58
N LEU A 220 19.64 10.30 1.08
CA LEU A 220 18.46 9.77 0.40
C LEU A 220 18.97 8.63 -0.47
N SER A 221 18.30 7.47 -0.39
CA SER A 221 18.71 6.30 -1.15
C SER A 221 19.01 6.74 -2.58
N THR A 222 20.27 6.68 -3.00
CA THR A 222 20.70 7.06 -4.36
C THR A 222 20.30 5.96 -5.33
N VAL A 223 19.14 5.33 -5.12
CA VAL A 223 18.48 4.59 -6.19
C VAL A 223 18.30 5.58 -7.32
N ASP A 224 19.12 5.38 -8.34
CA ASP A 224 19.09 6.11 -9.60
C ASP A 224 17.62 6.28 -9.98
N TYR A 225 17.13 7.52 -10.01
CA TYR A 225 15.69 7.84 -10.19
C TYR A 225 15.12 7.33 -11.51
N SER A 226 15.96 6.71 -12.34
CA SER A 226 15.62 5.91 -13.49
C SER A 226 15.85 4.43 -13.18
N ARG A 227 15.10 3.85 -12.22
CA ARG A 227 15.11 2.39 -12.08
C ARG A 227 14.61 1.76 -13.38
N PRO A 228 15.37 0.82 -13.97
CA PRO A 228 14.97 0.17 -15.22
C PRO A 228 13.61 -0.53 -15.10
N PRO A 229 12.91 -0.71 -16.23
CA PRO A 229 11.68 -1.50 -16.23
C PRO A 229 11.95 -2.93 -15.74
N VAL A 230 10.94 -3.53 -15.13
CA VAL A 230 10.95 -4.97 -14.83
C VAL A 230 10.70 -5.77 -16.11
N ASN A 231 11.39 -6.88 -16.26
CA ASN A 231 11.01 -7.92 -17.22
C ASN A 231 10.20 -8.99 -16.49
N LEU A 232 9.11 -9.44 -17.12
CA LEU A 232 8.26 -10.51 -16.62
C LEU A 232 8.39 -11.75 -17.53
N ALA A 233 8.75 -12.89 -16.93
CA ALA A 233 8.54 -14.21 -17.51
C ALA A 233 7.47 -14.95 -16.69
N VAL A 234 6.53 -15.59 -17.39
CA VAL A 234 5.45 -16.36 -16.77
C VAL A 234 5.51 -17.77 -17.34
N GLU A 235 5.52 -18.75 -16.46
CA GLU A 235 5.54 -20.16 -16.82
C GLU A 235 4.36 -20.85 -16.14
N ALA A 236 3.57 -21.62 -16.89
CA ALA A 236 2.49 -22.42 -16.34
C ALA A 236 2.98 -23.82 -16.00
N GLY A 237 2.88 -24.17 -14.72
CA GLY A 237 3.00 -25.53 -14.22
C GLY A 237 1.64 -26.23 -14.14
N ARG A 238 1.59 -27.36 -13.42
CA ARG A 238 0.32 -28.07 -13.17
C ARG A 238 -0.56 -27.31 -12.17
N GLY A 239 -1.39 -26.41 -12.67
CA GLY A 239 -2.36 -25.65 -11.87
C GLY A 239 -1.77 -24.48 -11.08
N GLU A 240 -0.52 -24.12 -11.36
CA GLU A 240 0.19 -23.00 -10.74
C GLU A 240 0.90 -22.19 -11.84
N LEU A 241 0.95 -20.87 -11.68
CA LEU A 241 1.79 -19.99 -12.47
C LEU A 241 3.00 -19.59 -11.63
N GLU A 242 4.18 -19.70 -12.23
CA GLU A 242 5.41 -19.15 -11.70
C GLU A 242 5.75 -17.86 -12.46
N LEU A 243 5.99 -16.79 -11.73
CA LEU A 243 6.38 -15.49 -12.25
C LEU A 243 7.82 -15.23 -11.85
N ARG A 244 8.65 -14.90 -12.84
CA ARG A 244 10.04 -14.48 -12.66
C ARG A 244 10.19 -13.03 -13.09
N LEU A 245 10.51 -12.18 -12.12
CA LEU A 245 10.75 -10.75 -12.29
C LEU A 245 12.25 -10.47 -12.26
N THR A 246 12.78 -9.89 -13.34
CA THR A 246 14.19 -9.51 -13.44
C THR A 246 14.33 -8.03 -13.80
N ASP A 247 15.31 -7.37 -13.22
CA ASP A 247 15.62 -5.98 -13.50
C ASP A 247 16.18 -5.82 -14.93
N GLY A 248 15.57 -4.94 -15.72
CA GLY A 248 15.85 -4.83 -17.15
C GLY A 248 17.26 -4.37 -17.51
N ALA A 249 17.97 -3.65 -16.63
CA ALA A 249 19.35 -3.25 -16.93
C ALA A 249 20.38 -4.24 -16.43
N THR A 250 20.13 -4.87 -15.27
CA THR A 250 21.13 -5.73 -14.62
C THR A 250 20.92 -7.23 -14.85
N GLY A 251 19.71 -7.63 -15.27
CA GLY A 251 19.31 -9.04 -15.37
C GLY A 251 19.17 -9.75 -14.02
N ARG A 252 19.35 -9.04 -12.90
CA ARG A 252 19.24 -9.62 -11.55
C ARG A 252 17.78 -9.78 -11.13
N PRO A 253 17.46 -10.72 -10.22
CA PRO A 253 16.10 -10.83 -9.67
C PRO A 253 15.64 -9.51 -9.02
N VAL A 254 14.38 -9.13 -9.25
CA VAL A 254 13.77 -7.95 -8.62
C VAL A 254 13.44 -8.26 -7.16
N ASP A 255 14.02 -7.51 -6.23
CA ASP A 255 13.78 -7.68 -4.79
C ASP A 255 13.46 -6.37 -4.06
N ASP A 256 12.97 -5.39 -4.80
CA ASP A 256 12.68 -4.04 -4.32
C ASP A 256 11.21 -3.64 -4.56
N LEU A 257 10.31 -4.63 -4.68
CA LEU A 257 8.88 -4.35 -4.76
C LEU A 257 8.37 -3.72 -3.46
N LEU A 258 7.47 -2.76 -3.62
CA LEU A 258 6.72 -2.14 -2.53
C LEU A 258 5.32 -2.75 -2.48
N VAL A 259 4.74 -2.81 -1.28
CA VAL A 259 3.31 -3.04 -1.15
C VAL A 259 2.59 -1.81 -1.72
N HIS A 260 1.87 -2.00 -2.80
CA HIS A 260 1.08 -1.00 -3.51
C HIS A 260 -0.34 -1.53 -3.61
N ASP A 261 -1.32 -0.69 -3.22
CA ASP A 261 -2.73 -1.07 -3.10
C ASP A 261 -2.92 -2.43 -2.43
N ASN A 262 -2.24 -2.56 -1.29
CA ASN A 262 -2.19 -3.75 -0.44
C ASN A 262 -1.76 -5.04 -1.15
N ALA A 263 -1.00 -5.00 -2.25
CA ALA A 263 -0.38 -6.19 -2.83
C ALA A 263 1.07 -5.92 -3.25
N LEU A 264 1.86 -6.99 -3.42
CA LEU A 264 3.19 -6.86 -4.07
C LEU A 264 3.06 -6.87 -5.60
N VAL A 265 2.08 -7.62 -6.11
CA VAL A 265 1.77 -7.75 -7.54
C VAL A 265 0.26 -7.91 -7.66
N HIS A 266 -0.40 -7.04 -8.43
CA HIS A 266 -1.74 -7.30 -8.94
C HIS A 266 -1.60 -8.04 -10.27
N LEU A 267 -1.91 -9.34 -10.25
CA LEU A 267 -1.88 -10.17 -11.45
C LEU A 267 -3.30 -10.25 -12.02
N VAL A 268 -3.46 -9.68 -13.20
CA VAL A 268 -4.69 -9.77 -13.98
C VAL A 268 -4.49 -10.77 -15.10
N LEU A 269 -5.35 -11.79 -15.12
CA LEU A 269 -5.43 -12.78 -16.18
C LEU A 269 -6.77 -12.64 -16.90
N VAL A 270 -6.72 -12.66 -18.24
CA VAL A 270 -7.92 -12.77 -19.07
C VAL A 270 -7.85 -14.09 -19.83
N SER A 271 -8.80 -14.98 -19.55
CA SER A 271 -8.90 -16.31 -20.17
C SER A 271 -9.20 -16.22 -21.67
N PRO A 272 -9.06 -17.33 -22.44
CA PRO A 272 -9.47 -17.39 -23.84
C PRO A 272 -10.90 -16.86 -24.08
N SER A 273 -11.84 -17.21 -23.20
CA SER A 273 -13.23 -16.74 -23.29
C SER A 273 -13.50 -15.37 -22.67
N GLY A 274 -12.50 -14.73 -22.06
CA GLY A 274 -12.63 -13.41 -21.44
C GLY A 274 -13.10 -13.43 -19.98
N ARG A 275 -12.85 -14.51 -19.24
CA ARG A 275 -13.01 -14.55 -17.78
C ARG A 275 -11.82 -13.87 -17.12
N LEU A 276 -12.09 -13.04 -16.12
CA LEU A 276 -11.08 -12.38 -15.30
C LEU A 276 -10.61 -13.30 -14.18
N SER A 277 -9.30 -13.28 -13.91
CA SER A 277 -8.77 -13.59 -12.57
C SER A 277 -7.94 -12.39 -12.11
N HIS A 278 -8.29 -11.84 -10.95
CA HIS A 278 -7.51 -10.80 -10.28
C HIS A 278 -6.89 -11.44 -9.03
N LEU A 279 -5.60 -11.70 -9.10
CA LEU A 279 -4.87 -12.55 -8.16
C LEU A 279 -3.67 -11.80 -7.59
N HIS A 280 -3.18 -12.25 -6.45
CA HIS A 280 -2.11 -11.63 -5.69
C HIS A 280 -0.98 -12.64 -5.45
N PRO A 281 -0.09 -12.87 -6.44
CA PRO A 281 0.95 -13.88 -6.34
C PRO A 281 1.80 -13.75 -5.08
N VAL A 282 2.03 -14.87 -4.40
CA VAL A 282 2.87 -14.91 -3.20
C VAL A 282 4.34 -14.84 -3.58
N ARG A 283 5.12 -14.01 -2.87
CA ARG A 283 6.58 -13.96 -3.02
C ARG A 283 7.22 -15.19 -2.38
N VAL A 284 7.96 -15.97 -3.16
CA VAL A 284 8.70 -17.16 -2.69
C VAL A 284 10.22 -16.94 -2.60
N GLY A 285 10.70 -15.79 -3.07
CA GLY A 285 12.09 -15.37 -3.00
C GLY A 285 12.35 -14.13 -3.86
N PRO A 286 13.61 -13.65 -3.94
CA PRO A 286 13.98 -12.55 -4.83
C PRO A 286 13.54 -12.82 -6.27
N GLY A 287 12.75 -11.92 -6.85
CA GLY A 287 12.19 -12.01 -8.19
C GLY A 287 11.21 -13.16 -8.44
N GLY A 288 10.94 -14.02 -7.46
CA GLY A 288 10.14 -15.22 -7.62
C GLY A 288 8.77 -15.09 -6.96
N TYR A 289 7.72 -15.24 -7.76
CA TYR A 289 6.33 -15.18 -7.31
C TYR A 289 5.55 -16.37 -7.84
N ARG A 290 4.55 -16.82 -7.09
CA ARG A 290 3.70 -17.96 -7.47
C ARG A 290 2.24 -17.69 -7.20
N VAL A 291 1.38 -18.28 -8.01
CA VAL A 291 -0.06 -18.23 -7.82
C VAL A 291 -0.73 -19.47 -8.35
N ARG A 292 -1.70 -20.01 -7.60
CA ARG A 292 -2.48 -21.16 -8.05
C ARG A 292 -3.70 -20.70 -8.85
N LEU A 293 -4.00 -21.41 -9.94
CA LEU A 293 -5.25 -21.25 -10.69
C LEU A 293 -6.21 -22.36 -10.31
N ALA A 294 -7.38 -22.02 -9.79
CA ALA A 294 -8.43 -22.97 -9.47
C ALA A 294 -9.22 -23.33 -10.74
N ASP A 295 -9.04 -24.55 -11.26
CA ASP A 295 -9.69 -25.09 -12.47
C ASP A 295 -9.75 -24.06 -13.62
N PRO A 296 -8.60 -23.73 -14.25
CA PRO A 296 -8.58 -22.77 -15.34
C PRO A 296 -9.23 -23.33 -16.62
N GLU A 297 -9.56 -22.46 -17.58
CA GLU A 297 -9.79 -22.85 -18.97
C GLU A 297 -8.48 -23.35 -19.59
N ALA A 298 -8.58 -24.23 -20.57
CA ALA A 298 -7.45 -24.53 -21.44
C ALA A 298 -7.30 -23.45 -22.52
N GLY A 299 -6.09 -22.95 -22.73
CA GLY A 299 -5.73 -22.05 -23.83
C GLY A 299 -4.80 -20.92 -23.40
N THR A 300 -4.62 -19.95 -24.29
CA THR A 300 -3.75 -18.79 -24.08
C THR A 300 -4.44 -17.71 -23.26
N TYR A 301 -3.82 -17.32 -22.16
CA TYR A 301 -4.25 -16.23 -21.30
C TYR A 301 -3.45 -14.96 -21.63
N ALA A 302 -4.15 -13.82 -21.65
CA ALA A 302 -3.48 -12.53 -21.55
C ALA A 302 -3.10 -12.27 -20.10
N VAL A 303 -1.86 -11.82 -19.87
CA VAL A 303 -1.32 -11.54 -18.54
C VAL A 303 -0.95 -10.07 -18.44
N ALA A 304 -1.38 -9.42 -17.36
CA ALA A 304 -0.88 -8.13 -16.94
C ALA A 304 -0.51 -8.18 -15.45
N ALA A 305 0.69 -7.74 -15.11
CA ALA A 305 1.15 -7.62 -13.73
C ALA A 305 1.44 -6.15 -13.44
N GLU A 306 0.68 -5.57 -12.51
CA GLU A 306 0.93 -4.25 -11.98
C GLU A 306 1.68 -4.37 -10.65
N LEU A 307 2.76 -3.60 -10.51
CA LEU A 307 3.63 -3.63 -9.34
C LEU A 307 4.30 -2.28 -9.13
N ALA A 308 4.75 -1.99 -7.91
CA ALA A 308 5.53 -0.81 -7.63
C ALA A 308 6.96 -1.18 -7.21
N ARG A 309 7.96 -0.49 -7.78
CA ARG A 309 9.37 -0.66 -7.39
C ARG A 309 9.86 0.54 -6.59
N ARG A 310 10.69 0.29 -5.58
CA ARG A 310 11.41 1.36 -4.85
C ARG A 310 12.23 2.20 -5.83
N GLY A 311 11.91 3.49 -5.95
CA GLY A 311 12.57 4.41 -6.87
C GLY A 311 12.25 4.18 -8.36
N GLY A 312 11.30 3.28 -8.69
CA GLY A 312 10.86 2.98 -10.06
C GLY A 312 9.38 3.21 -10.34
N GLY A 313 8.62 3.64 -9.32
CA GLY A 313 7.18 3.90 -9.43
C GLY A 313 6.35 2.64 -9.73
N VAL A 314 5.08 2.87 -10.07
CA VAL A 314 4.17 1.84 -10.56
C VAL A 314 4.54 1.47 -11.98
N GLN A 315 4.56 0.17 -12.28
CA GLN A 315 4.87 -0.40 -13.57
C GLN A 315 3.79 -1.44 -13.91
N LEU A 316 3.35 -1.41 -15.17
CA LEU A 316 2.47 -2.44 -15.74
C LEU A 316 3.26 -3.22 -16.79
N VAL A 317 3.46 -4.51 -16.56
CA VAL A 317 4.13 -5.40 -17.51
C VAL A 317 3.19 -6.49 -17.98
N ARG A 318 3.32 -6.86 -19.25
CA ARG A 318 2.38 -7.74 -19.94
C ARG A 318 3.08 -8.96 -20.50
N SER A 319 2.35 -10.05 -20.58
CA SER A 319 2.80 -11.31 -21.17
C SER A 319 1.61 -12.12 -21.66
N THR A 320 1.89 -13.34 -22.11
CA THR A 320 0.89 -14.36 -22.41
C THR A 320 1.37 -15.67 -21.83
N VAL A 321 0.44 -16.54 -21.42
CA VAL A 321 0.79 -17.87 -20.93
C VAL A 321 -0.25 -18.89 -21.41
N ASP A 322 0.23 -20.03 -21.88
CA ASP A 322 -0.64 -21.16 -22.23
C ASP A 322 -0.91 -21.99 -20.97
N VAL A 323 -2.19 -22.14 -20.66
CA VAL A 323 -2.65 -22.87 -19.47
C VAL A 323 -3.42 -24.10 -19.91
N HIS A 324 -3.26 -25.18 -19.15
CA HIS A 324 -4.08 -26.38 -19.26
C HIS A 324 -5.10 -26.41 -18.13
N GLY A 325 -6.33 -26.80 -18.45
CA GLY A 325 -7.39 -26.92 -17.47
C GLY A 325 -8.67 -27.49 -18.08
N THR A 326 -9.73 -27.56 -17.29
CA THR A 326 -10.98 -28.24 -17.65
C THR A 326 -12.21 -27.36 -17.54
N ALA A 327 -12.08 -26.14 -17.05
CA ALA A 327 -13.24 -25.28 -16.90
C ALA A 327 -13.87 -24.91 -18.25
N ALA A 328 -15.20 -24.87 -18.24
CA ALA A 328 -15.97 -24.44 -19.38
C ALA A 328 -15.70 -22.96 -19.71
N PRO A 329 -15.76 -22.57 -21.00
CA PRO A 329 -15.71 -21.17 -21.40
C PRO A 329 -16.79 -20.34 -20.71
N ALA A 330 -16.43 -19.15 -20.23
CA ALA A 330 -17.41 -18.19 -19.71
C ALA A 330 -18.23 -17.56 -20.85
N PRO A 331 -19.53 -17.29 -20.65
CA PRO A 331 -20.34 -16.58 -21.62
C PRO A 331 -19.86 -15.13 -21.77
N GLU A 332 -20.20 -14.53 -22.91
CA GLU A 332 -20.02 -13.10 -23.08
C GLU A 332 -20.97 -12.34 -22.13
N PRO A 333 -20.46 -11.46 -21.27
CA PRO A 333 -21.23 -10.67 -20.34
C PRO A 333 -21.99 -9.56 -21.07
N PRO A 334 -23.13 -9.15 -20.50
CA PRO A 334 -23.95 -8.11 -21.07
C PRO A 334 -23.31 -6.73 -20.91
N GLY A 335 -23.78 -5.76 -21.69
CA GLY A 335 -23.48 -4.35 -21.50
C GLY A 335 -24.08 -3.76 -20.22
N PRO A 336 -23.83 -2.47 -19.90
CA PRO A 336 -24.30 -1.84 -18.67
C PRO A 336 -25.81 -2.01 -18.44
N GLY A 337 -26.21 -2.12 -17.18
CA GLY A 337 -27.60 -2.33 -16.78
C GLY A 337 -27.74 -3.15 -15.49
N PRO A 338 -28.99 -3.36 -15.03
CA PRO A 338 -29.29 -4.15 -13.84
C PRO A 338 -28.92 -5.62 -14.05
N ARG A 339 -28.40 -6.25 -12.99
CA ARG A 339 -27.98 -7.65 -12.97
C ARG A 339 -27.90 -8.17 -11.55
N THR A 340 -27.69 -9.47 -11.43
CA THR A 340 -27.41 -10.13 -10.16
C THR A 340 -26.07 -10.83 -10.28
N VAL A 341 -25.16 -10.55 -9.34
CA VAL A 341 -23.85 -11.21 -9.22
C VAL A 341 -23.85 -11.92 -7.88
N ASP A 342 -23.77 -13.25 -7.92
CA ASP A 342 -23.76 -14.12 -6.74
C ASP A 342 -24.85 -13.80 -5.71
N GLY A 343 -26.08 -13.60 -6.21
CA GLY A 343 -27.25 -13.28 -5.39
C GLY A 343 -27.37 -11.81 -4.98
N THR A 344 -26.38 -10.96 -5.29
CA THR A 344 -26.40 -9.52 -5.00
C THR A 344 -26.90 -8.73 -6.22
N PRO A 345 -28.02 -7.98 -6.12
CA PRO A 345 -28.43 -7.05 -7.16
C PRO A 345 -27.40 -5.92 -7.32
N VAL A 346 -26.99 -5.67 -8.56
CA VAL A 346 -26.08 -4.57 -8.92
C VAL A 346 -26.63 -3.85 -10.14
N GLU A 347 -26.64 -2.53 -10.09
CA GLU A 347 -26.91 -1.68 -11.25
C GLU A 347 -25.61 -1.07 -11.74
N LEU A 348 -25.15 -1.50 -12.92
CA LEU A 348 -23.95 -0.97 -13.55
C LEU A 348 -24.35 0.11 -14.56
N THR A 349 -23.82 1.32 -14.40
CA THR A 349 -24.05 2.44 -15.30
C THR A 349 -22.72 2.98 -15.83
N VAL A 350 -22.74 3.43 -17.08
CA VAL A 350 -21.62 4.13 -17.71
C VAL A 350 -22.15 5.45 -18.21
N THR A 351 -21.76 6.53 -17.54
CA THR A 351 -22.06 7.89 -17.95
C THR A 351 -20.98 8.34 -18.94
N PRO A 352 -21.33 8.58 -20.22
CA PRO A 352 -20.35 8.95 -21.23
C PRO A 352 -19.77 10.34 -20.96
N GLY A 353 -18.52 10.55 -21.34
CA GLY A 353 -17.80 11.82 -21.16
C GLY A 353 -16.30 11.67 -21.36
N THR A 354 -15.57 12.77 -21.23
CA THR A 354 -14.10 12.80 -21.23
C THR A 354 -13.65 13.66 -20.04
N PRO A 355 -13.60 13.10 -18.81
CA PRO A 355 -13.63 11.66 -18.51
C PRO A 355 -15.05 11.06 -18.45
N ALA A 356 -15.16 9.75 -18.67
CA ALA A 356 -16.36 8.96 -18.43
C ALA A 356 -16.43 8.54 -16.96
N THR A 357 -17.65 8.24 -16.48
CA THR A 357 -17.86 7.72 -15.13
C THR A 357 -18.53 6.35 -15.20
N VAL A 358 -17.92 5.35 -14.57
CA VAL A 358 -18.47 3.99 -14.42
C VAL A 358 -18.91 3.82 -12.97
N THR A 359 -20.17 3.48 -12.73
CA THR A 359 -20.71 3.33 -11.37
C THR A 359 -21.43 2.00 -11.22
N ALA A 360 -21.07 1.23 -10.20
CA ALA A 360 -21.89 0.14 -9.70
C ALA A 360 -22.64 0.56 -8.43
N ARG A 361 -23.96 0.41 -8.46
CA ARG A 361 -24.82 0.61 -7.29
C ARG A 361 -25.19 -0.72 -6.67
N PHE A 362 -24.89 -0.87 -5.39
CA PHE A 362 -25.22 -2.02 -4.54
C PHE A 362 -26.50 -1.77 -3.73
N PRO A 363 -27.08 -2.80 -3.09
CA PRO A 363 -28.35 -2.66 -2.38
C PRO A 363 -28.28 -1.81 -1.09
N ALA A 364 -27.11 -1.69 -0.46
CA ALA A 364 -26.93 -1.07 0.85
C ALA A 364 -25.53 -0.48 1.04
N GLN A 365 -25.35 0.28 2.14
CA GLN A 365 -24.07 0.85 2.59
C GLN A 365 -23.33 -0.12 3.52
N ASP A 366 -23.01 -1.31 3.01
CA ASP A 366 -22.37 -2.39 3.77
C ASP A 366 -21.16 -2.98 3.04
N LEU A 367 -20.56 -2.20 2.13
CA LEU A 367 -19.33 -2.58 1.45
C LEU A 367 -18.13 -2.39 2.39
N GLN A 368 -17.16 -3.29 2.23
CA GLN A 368 -15.86 -3.27 2.91
C GLN A 368 -14.79 -2.79 1.92
N PRO A 369 -13.73 -2.13 2.41
CA PRO A 369 -12.56 -1.92 1.57
C PRO A 369 -11.89 -3.27 1.32
N TRP A 370 -11.52 -3.54 0.07
CA TRP A 370 -10.69 -4.68 -0.32
C TRP A 370 -9.43 -4.12 -0.97
N LEU A 371 -8.26 -4.72 -0.74
CA LEU A 371 -6.98 -4.17 -1.23
C LEU A 371 -6.77 -2.68 -0.84
N GLY A 372 -7.40 -2.23 0.25
CA GLY A 372 -7.32 -0.86 0.75
C GLY A 372 -8.24 0.15 0.04
N MET A 373 -9.04 -0.31 -0.91
CA MET A 373 -9.88 0.48 -1.81
C MET A 373 -11.35 0.08 -1.68
N LEU A 374 -12.28 0.99 -1.96
CA LEU A 374 -13.71 0.66 -1.98
C LEU A 374 -14.08 -0.22 -3.18
N GLY A 375 -13.35 -0.11 -4.28
CA GLY A 375 -13.50 -1.00 -5.41
C GLY A 375 -12.40 -0.85 -6.44
N HIS A 376 -12.36 -1.83 -7.34
CA HIS A 376 -11.41 -1.94 -8.45
C HIS A 376 -12.16 -2.01 -9.76
N LEU A 377 -11.61 -1.39 -10.79
CA LEU A 377 -12.11 -1.48 -12.14
C LEU A 377 -10.95 -1.85 -13.05
N ILE A 378 -11.01 -3.07 -13.58
CA ILE A 378 -10.10 -3.54 -14.60
C ILE A 378 -10.72 -3.22 -15.96
N ILE A 379 -9.96 -2.59 -16.85
CA ILE A 379 -10.37 -2.25 -18.21
C ILE A 379 -9.35 -2.81 -19.19
N THR A 380 -9.82 -3.54 -20.20
CA THR A 380 -9.00 -3.93 -21.34
C THR A 380 -9.72 -3.65 -22.65
N GLY A 381 -9.00 -3.11 -23.62
CA GLY A 381 -9.55 -2.81 -24.94
C GLY A 381 -8.88 -1.63 -25.66
N PRO A 382 -9.51 -1.12 -26.73
CA PRO A 382 -10.50 -1.86 -27.48
C PRO A 382 -9.82 -3.10 -28.10
N PHE A 383 -10.54 -4.21 -28.27
CA PHE A 383 -9.99 -5.37 -28.99
C PHE A 383 -10.98 -5.92 -30.01
N THR A 384 -10.43 -6.56 -31.04
CA THR A 384 -11.16 -7.25 -32.09
C THR A 384 -10.97 -8.76 -31.95
N GLY A 385 -12.00 -9.56 -32.25
CA GLY A 385 -11.93 -11.02 -32.17
C GLY A 385 -12.21 -11.60 -30.77
N ALA A 386 -11.65 -12.78 -30.49
CA ALA A 386 -11.86 -13.51 -29.24
C ALA A 386 -11.25 -12.77 -28.04
N ALA A 387 -11.91 -12.85 -26.88
CA ALA A 387 -11.58 -11.99 -25.74
C ALA A 387 -10.16 -12.18 -25.18
N GLY A 388 -9.67 -13.42 -25.04
CA GLY A 388 -8.32 -13.66 -24.51
C GLY A 388 -7.20 -13.15 -25.43
N GLU A 389 -7.23 -13.53 -26.72
CA GLU A 389 -6.25 -13.06 -27.71
C GLU A 389 -6.37 -11.55 -27.94
N GLY A 390 -7.61 -11.04 -27.96
CA GLY A 390 -7.90 -9.62 -28.08
C GLY A 390 -7.31 -8.82 -26.93
N ALA A 391 -7.49 -9.27 -25.69
CA ALA A 391 -6.92 -8.63 -24.51
C ALA A 391 -5.38 -8.63 -24.55
N ALA A 392 -4.74 -9.72 -24.99
CA ALA A 392 -3.29 -9.80 -25.13
C ALA A 392 -2.72 -8.72 -26.07
N LYS A 393 -3.49 -8.33 -27.10
CA LYS A 393 -3.11 -7.31 -28.10
C LYS A 393 -3.72 -5.94 -27.84
N ALA A 394 -4.64 -5.82 -26.89
CA ALA A 394 -5.34 -4.57 -26.60
C ALA A 394 -4.36 -3.45 -26.25
N PRO A 395 -4.54 -2.23 -26.77
CA PRO A 395 -3.65 -1.11 -26.45
C PRO A 395 -3.89 -0.58 -25.03
N THR A 396 -5.11 -0.72 -24.50
CA THR A 396 -5.44 -0.31 -23.13
C THR A 396 -5.49 -1.49 -22.19
N TRP A 397 -4.74 -1.36 -21.11
CA TRP A 397 -4.95 -2.09 -19.86
C TRP A 397 -4.92 -1.05 -18.74
N ALA A 398 -5.99 -0.99 -17.96
CA ALA A 398 -6.08 -0.06 -16.84
C ALA A 398 -6.59 -0.78 -15.60
N HIS A 399 -6.02 -0.40 -14.48
CA HIS A 399 -6.46 -0.76 -13.14
C HIS A 399 -6.81 0.55 -12.44
N VAL A 400 -8.09 0.74 -12.12
CA VAL A 400 -8.62 2.00 -11.60
C VAL A 400 -9.28 1.73 -10.27
N HIS A 401 -9.13 2.62 -9.30
CA HIS A 401 -9.67 2.44 -7.96
C HIS A 401 -10.75 3.46 -7.61
N ALA A 402 -11.74 3.01 -6.85
CA ALA A 402 -12.62 3.87 -6.09
C ALA A 402 -12.05 3.98 -4.67
N MET A 403 -11.62 5.18 -4.27
CA MET A 403 -11.02 5.38 -2.96
C MET A 403 -12.06 5.33 -1.84
N VAL A 404 -11.66 4.80 -0.68
CA VAL A 404 -12.41 5.01 0.55
C VAL A 404 -12.37 6.51 0.88
N PRO A 405 -13.49 7.16 1.19
CA PRO A 405 -13.51 8.56 1.58
C PRO A 405 -12.63 8.80 2.82
N PRO A 406 -11.74 9.80 2.82
CA PRO A 406 -10.91 10.10 3.98
C PRO A 406 -11.80 10.59 5.14
N VAL A 407 -11.58 10.04 6.33
CA VAL A 407 -12.22 10.50 7.57
C VAL A 407 -11.23 11.36 8.34
N ALA A 408 -11.62 12.60 8.64
CA ALA A 408 -10.76 13.53 9.38
C ALA A 408 -10.39 12.96 10.76
N GLY A 409 -9.08 12.94 11.06
CA GLY A 409 -8.56 12.43 12.33
C GLY A 409 -8.32 10.92 12.38
N GLN A 410 -8.65 10.16 11.32
CA GLN A 410 -8.32 8.76 11.22
C GLN A 410 -6.89 8.62 10.64
N LEU A 411 -5.98 8.06 11.45
CA LEU A 411 -4.57 7.88 11.06
C LEU A 411 -4.37 6.67 10.14
N ASP A 412 -5.08 5.58 10.41
CA ASP A 412 -4.95 4.31 9.67
C ASP A 412 -6.07 4.17 8.63
N ARG A 413 -5.75 3.59 7.47
CA ARG A 413 -6.77 3.23 6.48
C ARG A 413 -7.67 2.13 7.08
N PRO A 414 -9.00 2.24 6.94
CA PRO A 414 -9.91 1.18 7.38
C PRO A 414 -9.57 -0.13 6.65
N ASP A 415 -9.56 -1.23 7.39
CA ASP A 415 -9.36 -2.57 6.85
C ASP A 415 -10.72 -3.23 6.54
N GLU A 416 -10.65 -4.47 6.05
CA GLU A 416 -11.81 -5.28 5.66
C GLU A 416 -12.80 -5.50 6.82
N THR A 417 -12.49 -5.19 8.08
CA THR A 417 -13.46 -5.33 9.18
C THR A 417 -14.53 -4.24 9.20
N VAL A 418 -14.36 -3.18 8.41
CA VAL A 418 -15.26 -2.01 8.39
C VAL A 418 -16.23 -2.08 7.20
N ALA A 419 -17.45 -2.54 7.47
CA ALA A 419 -18.54 -2.61 6.49
C ALA A 419 -19.46 -1.37 6.59
N ALA A 420 -19.04 -0.24 6.01
CA ALA A 420 -19.72 1.05 6.18
C ALA A 420 -19.81 1.90 4.90
N TYR A 421 -19.44 1.34 3.74
CA TYR A 421 -19.25 2.11 2.51
C TYR A 421 -20.27 1.76 1.42
N GLY A 422 -20.33 2.58 0.37
CA GLY A 422 -21.31 2.47 -0.72
C GLY A 422 -22.53 3.38 -0.54
N PRO A 423 -23.69 3.08 -1.15
CA PRO A 423 -23.95 1.91 -2.01
C PRO A 423 -23.33 2.06 -3.41
N ASP A 424 -22.91 3.28 -3.77
CA ASP A 424 -22.34 3.59 -5.07
C ASP A 424 -20.82 3.47 -5.03
N VAL A 425 -20.26 2.72 -5.97
CA VAL A 425 -18.83 2.62 -6.24
C VAL A 425 -18.57 3.20 -7.62
N SER A 426 -17.94 4.38 -7.67
CA SER A 426 -17.75 5.15 -8.90
C SER A 426 -16.28 5.29 -9.27
N PHE A 427 -16.01 5.15 -10.56
CA PHE A 427 -14.68 5.26 -11.17
C PHE A 427 -14.72 6.32 -12.25
N THR A 428 -13.68 7.15 -12.31
CA THR A 428 -13.49 8.13 -13.39
C THR A 428 -12.38 7.65 -14.30
N TYR A 429 -12.68 7.53 -15.60
CA TYR A 429 -11.72 7.04 -16.58
C TYR A 429 -11.88 7.72 -17.94
N THR A 430 -10.77 8.02 -18.60
CA THR A 430 -10.76 8.52 -19.98
C THR A 430 -10.31 7.39 -20.91
N PHE A 431 -11.24 6.91 -21.74
CA PHE A 431 -10.92 5.92 -22.77
C PHE A 431 -10.09 6.58 -23.87
N ALA A 432 -8.93 6.01 -24.20
CA ALA A 432 -8.02 6.59 -25.19
C ALA A 432 -8.53 6.44 -26.63
N GLU A 433 -9.27 5.38 -26.93
CA GLU A 433 -9.75 5.07 -28.27
C GLU A 433 -11.24 4.69 -28.25
N PRO A 434 -11.97 4.92 -29.34
CA PRO A 434 -13.29 4.34 -29.49
C PRO A 434 -13.20 2.83 -29.75
N GLY A 435 -14.25 2.11 -29.39
CA GLY A 435 -14.37 0.68 -29.66
C GLY A 435 -14.94 -0.09 -28.50
N ARG A 436 -14.81 -1.41 -28.60
CA ARG A 436 -15.42 -2.36 -27.68
C ARG A 436 -14.42 -2.73 -26.59
N TYR A 437 -14.76 -2.36 -25.36
CA TYR A 437 -13.97 -2.64 -24.17
C TYR A 437 -14.61 -3.72 -23.33
N ARG A 438 -13.76 -4.44 -22.60
CA ARG A 438 -14.18 -5.32 -21.52
C ARG A 438 -13.78 -4.68 -20.21
N ILE A 439 -14.75 -4.60 -19.29
CA ILE A 439 -14.54 -4.08 -17.95
C ILE A 439 -14.96 -5.11 -16.91
N TRP A 440 -14.31 -5.06 -15.75
CA TRP A 440 -14.69 -5.83 -14.58
C TRP A 440 -14.57 -4.96 -13.36
N LEU A 441 -15.71 -4.71 -12.72
CA LEU A 441 -15.78 -3.98 -11.47
C LEU A 441 -15.76 -4.97 -10.30
N GLN A 442 -14.98 -4.67 -9.28
CA GLN A 442 -14.88 -5.48 -8.08
C GLN A 442 -15.14 -4.65 -6.83
N ALA A 443 -15.93 -5.19 -5.92
CA ALA A 443 -16.15 -4.64 -4.58
C ALA A 443 -16.36 -5.81 -3.60
N GLU A 444 -16.02 -5.59 -2.33
CA GLU A 444 -16.24 -6.58 -1.29
C GLU A 444 -17.50 -6.29 -0.47
N ARG A 445 -18.27 -7.35 -0.21
CA ARG A 445 -19.43 -7.32 0.68
C ARG A 445 -19.53 -8.61 1.48
N GLY A 446 -19.43 -8.51 2.81
CA GLY A 446 -19.44 -9.66 3.70
C GLY A 446 -18.27 -10.63 3.49
N TYR A 447 -17.05 -10.12 3.27
CA TYR A 447 -15.86 -10.92 2.92
C TYR A 447 -16.02 -11.72 1.62
N HIS A 448 -16.87 -11.25 0.71
CA HIS A 448 -17.06 -11.83 -0.60
C HIS A 448 -16.73 -10.79 -1.67
N VAL A 449 -15.73 -11.09 -2.50
CA VAL A 449 -15.30 -10.23 -3.61
C VAL A 449 -16.23 -10.46 -4.80
N LEU A 450 -17.14 -9.53 -5.02
CA LEU A 450 -18.09 -9.56 -6.13
C LEU A 450 -17.42 -9.02 -7.38
N THR A 451 -17.41 -9.79 -8.48
CA THR A 451 -16.87 -9.34 -9.77
C THR A 451 -18.00 -9.15 -10.79
N VAL A 452 -18.14 -7.92 -11.29
CA VAL A 452 -19.20 -7.51 -12.22
C VAL A 452 -18.60 -7.30 -13.62
N PRO A 453 -18.64 -8.31 -14.51
CA PRO A 453 -18.08 -8.21 -15.86
C PRO A 453 -19.05 -7.48 -16.79
N ALA A 454 -18.58 -6.57 -17.64
CA ALA A 454 -19.43 -5.96 -18.67
C ALA A 454 -18.66 -5.62 -19.95
N VAL A 455 -19.40 -5.55 -21.05
CA VAL A 455 -18.89 -5.00 -22.31
C VAL A 455 -19.35 -3.57 -22.46
N VAL A 456 -18.45 -2.65 -22.82
CA VAL A 456 -18.77 -1.23 -23.02
C VAL A 456 -18.31 -0.81 -24.40
N ASP A 457 -19.21 -0.24 -25.18
CA ASP A 457 -18.91 0.35 -26.48
C ASP A 457 -18.69 1.85 -26.34
N ILE A 458 -17.46 2.30 -26.63
CA ILE A 458 -17.06 3.69 -26.55
C ILE A 458 -17.17 4.33 -27.94
N PRO A 459 -18.01 5.36 -28.12
CA PRO A 459 -18.15 6.04 -29.40
C PRO A 459 -16.95 6.95 -29.68
N ALA A 460 -16.73 7.30 -30.95
CA ALA A 460 -15.66 8.21 -31.40
C ALA A 460 -15.68 9.59 -30.71
N THR A 461 -16.85 10.05 -30.26
CA THR A 461 -17.00 11.32 -29.53
C THR A 461 -16.72 11.21 -28.03
N GLY A 462 -16.54 9.99 -27.49
CA GLY A 462 -16.28 9.71 -26.07
C GLY A 462 -14.83 9.34 -25.76
N ALA A 463 -13.97 9.19 -26.76
CA ALA A 463 -12.54 8.95 -26.58
C ALA A 463 -11.77 10.25 -26.32
N GLY A 464 -10.71 10.19 -25.50
CA GLY A 464 -9.78 11.29 -25.29
C GLY A 464 -9.13 11.72 -26.61
N ARG A 465 -9.03 13.03 -26.84
CA ARG A 465 -8.32 13.58 -28.00
C ARG A 465 -6.81 13.55 -27.83
#